data_AF-A0A251UAK2-F1
#
_entry.id   AF-A0A251UAK2-F1
#
_cell.length_a   1.000
_cell.length_b   1.000
_cell.length_c   1.000
_cell.angle_alpha   90.00
_cell.angle_beta   90.00
_cell.angle_gamma   90.00
#
_symmetry.space_group_name_H-M   'P 1'
#
loop_
_entity.id
_entity.type
_entity.pdbx_description
1 polymer ?
#
loop_
_entity_poly.entity_id
_entity_poly.type
_entity_poly.pdbx_seq_one_letter_code
_entity_poly.pdbx_strand_id
1 'polypeptide(L)'
;MICLIGFMLWILAGVILNNVLLSQNGLPSNPQAAEEAEKTLEKALTVLEIFWLKNGPFLVGRSQPSIADLNLVSEVMELELLSEELHDRILSPYKKVLQWVEDTKSATAPHFEEIHGVLFKTRKEFRMAAKSGKTECCPCWYLDH
;
A
#
# COMPACT_ATOMS: atom_id res chain seq x y z
N MET A 1 -3.88 -12.01 -15.53
CA MET A 1 -4.31 -11.50 -14.21
C MET A 1 -3.29 -11.84 -13.12
N ILE A 2 -2.86 -13.10 -12.97
CA ILE A 2 -1.82 -13.52 -12.01
C ILE A 2 -0.50 -12.74 -12.16
N CYS A 3 -0.03 -12.51 -13.39
CA CYS A 3 1.21 -11.74 -13.61
C CYS A 3 1.12 -10.25 -13.21
N LEU A 4 -0.09 -9.65 -13.22
CA LEU A 4 -0.27 -8.25 -12.81
C LEU A 4 -0.32 -8.11 -11.28
N ILE A 5 -0.86 -9.12 -10.59
CA ILE A 5 -0.91 -9.17 -9.12
C ILE A 5 0.51 -9.29 -8.57
N GLY A 6 1.32 -10.23 -9.10
CA GLY A 6 2.73 -10.37 -8.68
C GLY A 6 3.59 -9.15 -9.02
N PHE A 7 3.28 -8.44 -10.11
CA PHE A 7 3.99 -7.22 -10.48
C PHE A 7 3.65 -6.05 -9.55
N MET A 8 2.40 -5.92 -9.11
CA MET A 8 2.02 -4.86 -8.15
C MET A 8 2.59 -5.07 -6.75
N LEU A 9 2.63 -6.31 -6.24
CA LEU A 9 3.27 -6.62 -4.96
C LEU A 9 4.74 -6.17 -4.94
N TRP A 10 5.48 -6.37 -6.03
CA TRP A 10 6.88 -5.94 -6.13
C TRP A 10 7.04 -4.41 -6.19
N ILE A 11 6.13 -3.71 -6.89
CA ILE A 11 6.13 -2.24 -6.96
C ILE A 11 5.84 -1.62 -5.58
N LEU A 12 4.82 -2.12 -4.90
CA LEU A 12 4.39 -1.61 -3.59
C LEU A 12 5.44 -1.87 -2.52
N ALA A 13 6.04 -3.07 -2.52
CA ALA A 13 7.17 -3.37 -1.67
C ALA A 13 8.34 -2.38 -1.88
N GLY A 14 8.62 -2.00 -3.13
CA GLY A 14 9.64 -1.00 -3.45
C GLY A 14 9.32 0.39 -2.85
N VAL A 15 8.07 0.84 -2.94
CA VAL A 15 7.64 2.12 -2.38
C VAL A 15 7.70 2.11 -0.85
N ILE A 16 7.20 1.06 -0.21
CA ILE A 16 7.17 0.92 1.26
C ILE A 16 8.58 0.75 1.82
N LEU A 17 9.42 -0.07 1.18
CA LEU A 17 10.81 -0.29 1.62
C LEU A 17 11.61 1.01 1.64
N ASN A 18 11.56 1.77 0.54
CA ASN A 18 12.38 2.98 0.41
C ASN A 18 11.86 4.16 1.24
N ASN A 19 10.54 4.29 1.44
CA ASN A 19 9.95 5.42 2.14
C ASN A 19 9.71 5.19 3.63
N VAL A 20 9.54 3.93 4.07
CA VAL A 20 9.18 3.61 5.46
C VAL A 20 10.26 2.75 6.11
N LEU A 21 10.50 1.55 5.59
CA LEU A 21 11.30 0.54 6.29
C LEU A 21 12.78 0.93 6.41
N LEU A 22 13.41 1.41 5.33
CA LEU A 22 14.82 1.82 5.40
C LEU A 22 15.02 2.97 6.40
N SER A 23 14.13 3.97 6.35
CA SER A 23 14.19 5.11 7.27
C SER A 23 14.03 4.70 8.73
N GLN A 24 13.07 3.81 9.04
CA GLN A 24 12.86 3.32 10.41
C GLN A 24 14.01 2.46 10.93
N ASN A 25 14.66 1.70 10.04
CA ASN A 25 15.81 0.88 10.39
C ASN A 25 17.12 1.68 10.42
N GLY A 26 17.09 3.01 10.25
CA GLY A 26 18.27 3.87 10.22
C GLY A 26 19.17 3.62 9.00
N LEU A 27 18.66 2.94 7.98
CA LEU A 27 19.37 2.66 6.75
C LEU A 27 19.16 3.80 5.73
N PRO A 28 20.16 4.10 4.90
CA PRO A 28 20.03 5.12 3.88
C PRO A 28 18.98 4.69 2.86
N SER A 29 17.94 5.52 2.69
CA SER A 29 17.01 5.40 1.56
C SER A 29 17.73 5.75 0.26
N ASN A 30 17.36 5.10 -0.85
CA ASN A 30 17.81 5.48 -2.19
C ASN A 30 16.74 6.38 -2.84
N PRO A 31 16.94 7.70 -2.92
CA PRO A 31 15.92 8.62 -3.43
C PRO A 31 15.54 8.35 -4.88
N GLN A 32 16.50 7.92 -5.70
CA GLN A 32 16.23 7.60 -7.11
C GLN A 32 15.36 6.34 -7.21
N ALA A 33 15.65 5.31 -6.43
CA ALA A 33 14.83 4.09 -6.41
C ALA A 33 13.41 4.37 -5.86
N ALA A 34 13.29 5.25 -4.87
CA ALA A 34 12.00 5.70 -4.36
C ALA A 34 11.18 6.42 -5.45
N GLU A 35 11.80 7.37 -6.16
CA GLU A 35 11.15 8.13 -7.25
C GLU A 35 10.74 7.21 -8.41
N GLU A 36 11.58 6.25 -8.79
CA GLU A 36 11.27 5.27 -9.84
C GLU A 36 10.11 4.34 -9.43
N ALA A 37 10.08 3.92 -8.16
CA ALA A 37 8.99 3.11 -7.62
C ALA A 37 7.66 3.90 -7.58
N GLU A 38 7.69 5.16 -7.14
CA GLU A 38 6.52 6.07 -7.17
C GLU A 38 5.97 6.24 -8.60
N LYS A 39 6.82 6.57 -9.57
CA LYS A 39 6.41 6.70 -10.98
C LYS A 39 5.81 5.41 -11.54
N THR A 40 6.31 4.27 -11.10
CA THR A 40 5.81 2.97 -11.54
C THR A 40 4.44 2.68 -10.91
N LEU A 41 4.27 3.02 -9.63
CA LEU A 41 2.98 2.94 -8.94
C LEU A 41 1.93 3.86 -9.58
N GLU A 42 2.26 5.11 -9.89
CA GLU A 42 1.36 6.05 -10.58
C GLU A 42 0.87 5.50 -11.92
N LYS A 43 1.76 4.88 -12.72
CA LYS A 43 1.36 4.22 -13.97
C LYS A 43 0.41 3.05 -13.72
N ALA A 44 0.68 2.24 -12.69
CA ALA A 44 -0.17 1.11 -12.33
C ALA A 44 -1.57 1.57 -11.86
N LEU A 45 -1.64 2.59 -10.99
CA LEU A 45 -2.88 3.20 -10.52
C LEU A 45 -3.68 3.82 -11.68
N THR A 46 -2.99 4.46 -12.62
CA THR A 46 -3.62 4.98 -13.83
C THR A 46 -4.27 3.86 -14.64
N VAL A 47 -3.56 2.76 -14.89
CA VAL A 47 -4.12 1.60 -15.60
C VAL A 47 -5.29 0.96 -14.83
N LEU A 48 -5.19 0.85 -13.51
CA LEU A 48 -6.26 0.37 -12.64
C LEU A 48 -7.53 1.21 -12.81
N GLU A 49 -7.41 2.53 -12.71
CA GLU A 49 -8.52 3.47 -12.80
C GLU A 49 -9.17 3.49 -14.20
N ILE A 50 -8.39 3.62 -15.26
CA ILE A 50 -8.92 3.88 -16.60
C ILE A 50 -9.34 2.61 -17.36
N PHE A 51 -8.71 1.48 -17.04
CA PHE A 51 -8.92 0.24 -17.78
C PHE A 51 -9.69 -0.79 -16.95
N TRP A 52 -9.20 -1.11 -15.76
CA TRP A 52 -9.77 -2.20 -14.96
C TRP A 52 -11.05 -1.81 -14.22
N LEU A 53 -11.15 -0.56 -13.77
CA LEU A 53 -12.32 0.03 -13.09
C LEU A 53 -13.19 0.87 -14.05
N LYS A 54 -13.07 0.64 -15.36
CA LYS A 54 -13.79 1.44 -16.36
C LYS A 54 -15.30 1.25 -16.30
N ASN A 55 -15.76 0.01 -16.17
CA ASN A 55 -17.13 -0.40 -16.53
C ASN A 55 -18.02 -0.78 -15.33
N GLY A 56 -17.58 -0.58 -14.09
CA GLY A 56 -18.36 -0.97 -12.92
C GLY A 56 -17.62 -0.73 -11.61
N PRO A 57 -18.26 -1.04 -10.47
CA PRO A 57 -17.70 -0.81 -9.15
C PRO A 57 -16.54 -1.75 -8.82
N PHE A 58 -16.50 -2.94 -9.43
CA PHE A 58 -15.43 -3.93 -9.24
C PHE A 58 -14.66 -4.19 -10.53
N LEU A 59 -13.49 -4.82 -10.40
CA LEU A 59 -12.62 -5.14 -11.51
C LEU A 59 -13.37 -5.85 -12.65
N VAL A 60 -13.02 -5.49 -13.88
CA VAL A 60 -13.62 -5.98 -15.13
C VAL A 60 -15.14 -5.73 -15.26
N GLY A 61 -15.67 -4.74 -14.52
CA GLY A 61 -17.06 -4.31 -14.63
C GLY A 61 -18.06 -5.21 -13.92
N ARG A 62 -17.61 -5.95 -12.89
CA ARG A 62 -18.47 -6.85 -12.12
C ARG A 62 -19.36 -6.06 -11.15
N SER A 63 -20.49 -6.66 -10.78
CA SER A 63 -21.40 -6.16 -9.75
C SER A 63 -21.08 -6.65 -8.33
N GLN A 64 -20.18 -7.62 -8.19
CA GLN A 64 -19.74 -8.21 -6.93
C GLN A 64 -18.21 -8.40 -6.96
N PRO A 65 -17.52 -8.29 -5.81
CA PRO A 65 -16.07 -8.44 -5.74
C PRO A 65 -15.65 -9.88 -6.06
N SER A 66 -14.43 -10.01 -6.54
CA SER A 66 -13.77 -11.28 -6.84
C SER A 66 -12.48 -11.42 -6.06
N ILE A 67 -11.83 -12.58 -6.19
CA ILE A 67 -10.48 -12.79 -5.62
C ILE A 67 -9.48 -11.76 -6.17
N ALA A 68 -9.66 -11.29 -7.41
CA ALA A 68 -8.81 -10.25 -7.96
C ALA A 68 -8.99 -8.92 -7.21
N ASP A 69 -10.22 -8.59 -6.82
CA ASP A 69 -10.53 -7.39 -6.04
C ASP A 69 -9.92 -7.49 -4.64
N LEU A 70 -10.16 -8.61 -3.95
CA LEU A 70 -9.61 -8.86 -2.62
C LEU A 70 -8.09 -8.80 -2.56
N ASN A 71 -7.43 -9.46 -3.51
CA ASN A 71 -5.97 -9.44 -3.56
C ASN A 71 -5.50 -8.00 -3.76
N LEU A 72 -6.06 -7.30 -4.75
CA LEU A 72 -5.52 -6.01 -5.13
C LEU A 72 -5.85 -4.87 -4.16
N VAL A 73 -7.01 -4.92 -3.50
CA VAL A 73 -7.32 -3.98 -2.41
C VAL A 73 -6.38 -4.18 -1.24
N SER A 74 -6.07 -5.45 -0.88
CA SER A 74 -5.09 -5.73 0.19
C SER A 74 -3.74 -5.08 -0.11
N GLU A 75 -3.26 -5.20 -1.34
CA GLU A 75 -2.02 -4.55 -1.82
C GLU A 75 -2.08 -3.01 -1.70
N VAL A 76 -3.17 -2.39 -2.17
CA VAL A 76 -3.34 -0.93 -2.08
C VAL A 76 -3.41 -0.45 -0.63
N MET A 77 -4.03 -1.22 0.26
CA MET A 77 -4.10 -0.90 1.69
C MET A 77 -2.72 -0.81 2.34
N GLU A 78 -1.71 -1.54 1.86
CA GLU A 78 -0.35 -1.44 2.42
C GLU A 78 0.26 -0.03 2.27
N LEU A 79 -0.22 0.78 1.30
CA LEU A 79 0.17 2.18 1.17
C LEU A 79 -0.23 3.04 2.38
N GLU A 80 -1.16 2.59 3.21
CA GLU A 80 -1.54 3.25 4.46
C GLU A 80 -0.38 3.34 5.48
N LEU A 81 0.70 2.56 5.27
CA LEU A 81 1.94 2.65 6.02
C LEU A 81 2.77 3.90 5.69
N LEU A 82 2.53 4.54 4.53
CA LEU A 82 3.20 5.78 4.14
C LEU A 82 2.82 6.94 5.07
N SER A 83 3.62 8.02 5.02
CA SER A 83 3.22 9.28 5.65
C SER A 83 1.91 9.79 5.05
N GLU A 84 1.10 10.50 5.83
CA GLU A 84 -0.19 11.04 5.35
C GLU A 84 -0.01 11.92 4.12
N GLU A 85 1.02 12.77 4.11
CA GLU A 85 1.37 13.61 2.97
C GLU A 85 1.68 12.79 1.71
N LEU A 86 2.49 11.73 1.84
CA LEU A 86 2.90 10.91 0.71
C LEU A 86 1.74 10.06 0.19
N HIS A 87 0.99 9.44 1.11
CA HIS A 87 -0.21 8.67 0.81
C HIS A 87 -1.22 9.52 0.04
N ASP A 88 -1.52 10.72 0.54
CA ASP A 88 -2.49 11.61 -0.08
C ASP A 88 -2.00 12.14 -1.42
N ARG A 89 -0.70 12.47 -1.55
CA ARG A 89 -0.09 12.87 -2.83
C ARG A 89 -0.26 11.79 -3.90
N ILE A 90 -0.06 10.52 -3.54
CA ILE A 90 -0.12 9.40 -4.47
C ILE A 90 -1.57 9.00 -4.79
N LEU A 91 -2.44 8.82 -3.80
CA LEU A 91 -3.76 8.22 -4.01
C LEU A 91 -4.89 9.23 -4.26
N SER A 92 -4.77 10.48 -3.79
CA SER A 92 -5.85 11.46 -3.95
C SER A 92 -6.28 11.73 -5.40
N PRO A 93 -5.42 11.62 -6.44
CA PRO A 93 -5.86 11.77 -7.83
C PRO A 93 -6.77 10.64 -8.32
N TYR A 94 -6.70 9.45 -7.71
CA TYR A 94 -7.32 8.23 -8.21
C TYR A 94 -8.66 7.93 -7.50
N LYS A 95 -9.68 8.72 -7.84
CA LYS A 95 -10.99 8.68 -7.15
C LYS A 95 -11.72 7.35 -7.33
N LYS A 96 -11.61 6.71 -8.49
CA LYS A 96 -12.24 5.40 -8.71
C LYS A 96 -11.55 4.31 -7.92
N VAL A 97 -10.22 4.37 -7.81
CA VAL A 97 -9.47 3.43 -6.97
C VAL A 97 -9.90 3.56 -5.51
N LEU A 98 -9.98 4.78 -4.98
CA LEU A 98 -10.44 5.03 -3.61
C LEU A 98 -11.86 4.51 -3.36
N GLN A 99 -12.80 4.76 -4.27
CA GLN A 99 -14.16 4.24 -4.14
C GLN A 99 -14.20 2.71 -4.21
N TRP A 100 -13.46 2.11 -5.14
CA TRP A 100 -13.40 0.65 -5.29
C TRP A 100 -12.82 -0.06 -4.06
N VAL A 101 -11.82 0.55 -3.39
CA VAL A 101 -11.30 0.07 -2.10
C VAL A 101 -12.41 0.04 -1.05
N GLU A 102 -13.16 1.13 -0.89
CA GLU A 102 -14.26 1.20 0.08
C GLU A 102 -15.42 0.25 -0.27
N ASP A 103 -15.78 0.14 -1.54
CA ASP A 103 -16.83 -0.77 -2.01
C ASP A 103 -16.44 -2.23 -1.74
N THR A 104 -15.16 -2.59 -1.94
CA THR A 104 -14.65 -3.94 -1.68
C THR A 104 -14.63 -4.25 -0.18
N LYS A 105 -14.17 -3.31 0.65
CA LYS A 105 -14.23 -3.44 2.12
C LYS A 105 -15.67 -3.65 2.58
N SER A 106 -16.58 -2.80 2.13
CA SER A 106 -18.00 -2.88 2.51
C SER A 106 -18.64 -4.22 2.08
N ALA A 107 -18.36 -4.68 0.86
CA ALA A 107 -18.91 -5.93 0.35
C ALA A 107 -18.34 -7.19 1.03
N THR A 108 -17.20 -7.07 1.73
CA THR A 108 -16.49 -8.19 2.36
C THR A 108 -16.39 -8.06 3.89
N ALA A 109 -17.05 -7.03 4.44
CA ALA A 109 -17.20 -6.84 5.86
C ALA A 109 -17.98 -8.02 6.49
N PRO A 110 -17.61 -8.43 7.71
CA PRO A 110 -16.57 -7.86 8.57
C PRO A 110 -15.16 -8.45 8.36
N HIS A 111 -15.02 -9.45 7.49
CA HIS A 111 -13.82 -10.29 7.41
C HIS A 111 -12.61 -9.53 6.88
N PHE A 112 -12.83 -8.53 6.03
CA PHE A 112 -11.76 -7.71 5.49
C PHE A 112 -11.05 -6.93 6.60
N GLU A 113 -11.81 -6.30 7.50
CA GLU A 113 -11.29 -5.53 8.63
C GLU A 113 -10.55 -6.42 9.64
N GLU A 114 -11.04 -7.64 9.87
CA GLU A 114 -10.40 -8.60 10.78
C GLU A 114 -8.99 -8.96 10.31
N ILE A 115 -8.84 -9.29 9.02
CA ILE A 115 -7.55 -9.71 8.44
C ILE A 115 -6.57 -8.53 8.37
N HIS A 116 -7.06 -7.30 8.10
CA HIS A 116 -6.24 -6.10 8.03
C HIS A 116 -6.01 -5.42 9.39
N GLY A 117 -6.48 -6.00 10.50
CA GLY A 117 -6.29 -5.46 11.85
C GLY A 117 -4.81 -5.23 12.22
N VAL A 118 -3.92 -6.11 11.76
CA VAL A 118 -2.46 -5.97 11.96
C VAL A 118 -1.91 -4.74 11.25
N LEU A 119 -2.31 -4.51 10.00
CA LEU A 119 -1.89 -3.35 9.21
C LEU A 119 -2.27 -2.03 9.91
N PHE A 120 -3.50 -1.94 10.44
CA PHE A 120 -3.95 -0.75 11.19
C PHE A 120 -3.15 -0.53 12.48
N LYS A 121 -2.72 -1.61 13.15
CA LYS A 121 -1.85 -1.52 14.32
C LYS A 121 -0.46 -1.01 13.93
N THR A 122 0.17 -1.61 12.93
CA THR A 122 1.49 -1.23 12.43
C THR A 122 1.53 0.23 11.96
N ARG A 123 0.48 0.68 11.24
CA ARG A 123 0.32 2.09 10.84
C ARG A 123 0.40 3.05 12.03
N LYS A 124 -0.30 2.75 13.13
CA LYS A 124 -0.28 3.58 14.34
C LYS A 124 1.10 3.63 14.97
N GLU A 125 1.77 2.49 15.07
CA GLU A 125 3.12 2.38 15.64
C GLU A 125 4.14 3.18 14.83
N PHE A 126 4.14 3.03 13.50
CA PHE A 126 5.02 3.78 12.59
C PHE A 126 4.81 5.29 12.67
N ARG A 127 3.56 5.74 12.77
CA ARG A 127 3.22 7.16 12.93
C ARG A 127 3.66 7.73 14.28
N MET A 128 3.55 6.94 15.35
CA MET A 128 4.06 7.35 16.67
C MET A 128 5.59 7.45 16.67
N ALA A 129 6.29 6.49 16.07
CA ALA A 129 7.74 6.51 15.92
C ALA A 129 8.21 7.76 15.16
N ALA A 130 7.60 8.05 14.00
CA ALA A 130 7.93 9.24 13.19
C ALA A 130 7.70 10.57 13.94
N LYS A 131 6.62 10.69 14.73
CA LYS A 131 6.31 11.90 15.52
C LYS A 131 7.23 12.10 16.73
N SER A 132 7.79 11.02 17.26
CA SER A 132 8.61 11.07 18.48
C SER A 132 10.03 11.58 18.25
N GLY A 133 10.49 11.69 16.99
CA GLY A 133 11.87 12.06 16.67
C GLY A 133 12.94 11.13 17.27
N LYS A 134 12.53 10.03 17.92
CA LYS A 134 13.42 9.07 18.54
C LYS A 134 13.79 8.01 17.53
N THR A 135 14.92 8.23 16.86
CA THR A 135 15.82 7.15 16.46
C THR A 135 16.40 6.50 17.71
N GLU A 136 15.57 5.81 18.50
CA GLU A 136 16.10 4.83 19.44
C GLU A 136 16.48 3.61 18.58
N CYS A 137 17.76 3.53 18.22
CA CYS A 137 18.38 2.33 17.71
C CYS A 137 17.92 1.15 18.58
N CYS A 138 17.22 0.17 17.99
CA CYS A 138 17.11 -1.12 18.63
C CYS A 138 18.53 -1.68 18.82
N PRO A 139 18.87 -2.23 20.00
CA PRO A 139 20.18 -2.84 20.22
C PRO A 139 20.43 -3.92 19.17
N CYS A 140 21.66 -3.98 18.70
CA CYS A 140 22.18 -5.02 17.82
C CYS A 140 21.82 -6.42 18.37
N TRP A 141 20.83 -7.09 17.77
CA TRP A 141 20.46 -8.47 18.12
C TRP A 141 20.81 -9.46 17.00
N TYR A 142 21.83 -9.19 16.20
CA TYR A 142 22.24 -10.14 15.16
C TYR A 142 23.75 -10.25 15.01
N LEU A 143 24.44 -10.54 16.11
CA LEU A 143 25.74 -11.19 16.13
C LEU A 143 25.88 -11.93 17.47
N ASP A 144 25.16 -13.05 17.63
CA ASP A 144 25.51 -14.12 18.57
C ASP A 144 24.65 -15.34 18.21
N HIS A 145 25.08 -16.11 17.20
CA HIS A 145 24.95 -17.57 17.08
C HIS A 145 25.76 -18.07 15.89
#